data_AF-A0A966XZS4-F1
#
_entry.id   AF-A0A966XZS4-F1
#
_cell.length_a   1.000
_cell.length_b   1.000
_cell.length_c   1.000
_cell.angle_alpha   90.00
_cell.angle_beta   90.00
_cell.angle_gamma   90.00
#
_symmetry.space_group_name_H-M   'P 1'
#
loop_
_entity.id
_entity.type
_entity.pdbx_description
1 polymer ?
#
loop_
_entity_poly.entity_id
_entity_poly.type
_entity_poly.pdbx_seq_one_letter_code
_entity_poly.pdbx_strand_id
1 'polypeptide(L)'
;MGAIFTSPGRTVTAGVVLLIAIVVVVGLVTGQMTKIDMNWATFVMRWLHVLCGILWIGLLWYLNFVQVPTMPTIQPVEHRAAISKFIAPNVLFFFRYAALATVITGLLLAWMQPGDYLMNALMLKKGFIMIGVGMWMALVMAFNVWFIIWPAQQKILGLVEATAEQKAAAAKPALYASRFNTMFSIGMLYCMVAQQNVPV
;
A
#
# COMPACT_ATOMS: atom_id res chain seq x y z
N MET A 1 30.45 12.16 -3.56
CA MET A 1 29.56 11.10 -3.01
C MET A 1 28.44 11.63 -2.12
N GLY A 2 28.62 12.67 -1.29
CA GLY A 2 27.56 13.17 -0.39
C GLY A 2 26.30 13.72 -1.08
N ALA A 3 26.42 14.36 -2.25
CA ALA A 3 25.31 15.07 -2.92
C ALA A 3 24.12 14.19 -3.36
N ILE A 4 24.33 12.87 -3.50
CA ILE A 4 23.25 11.91 -3.80
C ILE A 4 22.35 11.76 -2.58
N PHE A 5 22.96 11.60 -1.40
CA PHE A 5 22.26 11.28 -0.14
C PHE A 5 21.65 12.49 0.55
N THR A 6 21.99 13.71 0.14
CA THR A 6 21.42 14.95 0.71
C THR A 6 20.02 15.29 0.18
N SER A 7 19.51 14.57 -0.82
CA SER A 7 18.20 14.83 -1.41
C SER A 7 17.47 13.52 -1.69
N PRO A 8 16.26 13.30 -1.16
CA PRO A 8 15.48 12.10 -1.44
C PRO A 8 15.34 11.80 -2.93
N GLY A 9 15.06 12.83 -3.75
CA GLY A 9 14.95 12.69 -5.20
C GLY A 9 16.23 12.16 -5.86
N ARG A 10 17.40 12.67 -5.47
CA ARG A 10 18.69 12.22 -6.02
C ARG A 10 19.01 10.80 -5.57
N THR A 11 18.70 10.44 -4.32
CA THR A 11 18.84 9.07 -3.82
C THR A 11 17.98 8.10 -4.64
N VAL A 12 16.72 8.44 -4.91
CA VAL A 12 15.82 7.61 -5.73
C VAL A 12 16.34 7.49 -7.16
N THR A 13 16.74 8.60 -7.79
CA THR A 13 17.32 8.59 -9.14
C THR A 13 18.56 7.70 -9.21
N ALA A 14 19.47 7.81 -8.24
CA ALA A 14 20.66 6.97 -8.17
C ALA A 14 20.30 5.48 -8.03
N GLY A 15 19.27 5.15 -7.23
CA GLY A 15 18.76 3.78 -7.12
C GLY A 15 18.22 3.22 -8.44
N VAL A 16 17.49 4.03 -9.22
CA VAL A 16 17.00 3.62 -10.55
C VAL A 16 18.15 3.43 -11.53
N VAL A 17 19.12 4.34 -11.56
CA VAL A 17 20.32 4.21 -12.41
C VAL A 17 21.11 2.96 -12.05
N LEU A 18 21.28 2.68 -10.75
CA LEU A 18 21.93 1.47 -10.27
C LEU A 18 21.18 0.20 -10.71
N LEU A 19 19.85 0.19 -10.60
CA LEU A 19 19.03 -0.95 -11.07
C LEU A 19 19.23 -1.21 -12.57
N ILE A 20 19.19 -0.16 -13.40
CA ILE A 20 19.41 -0.28 -14.85
C ILE A 20 20.80 -0.83 -15.13
N ALA A 21 21.83 -0.30 -14.45
CA ALA A 21 23.20 -0.78 -14.59
C ALA A 21 23.33 -2.26 -14.22
N ILE A 22 22.69 -2.69 -13.13
CA ILE A 22 22.67 -4.11 -12.71
C ILE A 22 22.04 -4.98 -13.80
N VAL A 23 20.85 -4.60 -14.32
CA VAL A 23 20.15 -5.37 -15.35
C VAL A 23 21.00 -5.53 -16.61
N VAL A 24 21.66 -4.45 -17.06
CA VAL A 24 22.54 -4.46 -18.23
C VAL A 24 23.78 -5.32 -17.99
N VAL A 25 24.47 -5.12 -16.87
CA VAL A 25 25.70 -5.87 -16.53
C VAL A 25 25.40 -7.36 -16.40
N VAL A 26 24.32 -7.73 -15.71
CA VAL A 26 23.90 -9.14 -15.58
C VAL A 26 23.60 -9.72 -16.96
N GLY A 27 22.89 -8.99 -17.82
CA GLY A 27 22.61 -9.44 -19.19
C GLY A 27 23.87 -9.66 -20.02
N LEU A 28 24.87 -8.77 -19.90
CA LEU A 28 26.15 -8.89 -20.57
C LEU A 28 26.99 -10.07 -20.04
N VAL A 29 27.07 -10.25 -18.72
CA VAL A 29 27.87 -11.30 -18.08
C VAL A 29 27.29 -12.70 -18.34
N THR A 30 25.96 -12.82 -18.33
CA THR A 30 25.26 -14.10 -18.55
C THR A 30 25.04 -14.44 -20.02
N GLY A 31 25.23 -13.47 -20.92
CA GLY A 31 24.83 -13.57 -22.33
C GLY A 31 23.31 -13.58 -22.55
N GLN A 32 22.52 -13.33 -21.50
CA GLN A 32 21.05 -13.33 -21.53
C GLN A 32 20.50 -11.92 -21.28
N MET A 33 20.46 -11.10 -22.34
CA MET A 33 19.84 -9.78 -22.25
C MET A 33 18.34 -9.88 -21.94
N THR A 34 17.85 -8.97 -21.10
CA THR A 34 16.42 -8.86 -20.79
C THR A 34 15.62 -8.60 -22.05
N LYS A 35 14.61 -9.45 -22.31
CA LYS A 35 13.67 -9.27 -23.41
C LYS A 35 12.48 -8.45 -22.91
N ILE A 36 12.18 -7.35 -23.60
CA ILE A 36 11.03 -6.50 -23.29
C ILE A 36 9.81 -7.08 -24.00
N ASP A 37 9.22 -8.11 -23.39
CA ASP A 37 8.02 -8.80 -23.87
C ASP A 37 6.89 -8.76 -22.83
N MET A 38 5.79 -9.48 -23.09
CA MET A 38 4.66 -9.53 -22.16
C MET A 38 5.03 -10.15 -20.81
N ASN A 39 5.95 -11.12 -20.77
CA ASN A 39 6.39 -11.73 -19.52
C ASN A 39 7.16 -10.70 -18.68
N TRP A 40 8.04 -9.92 -19.31
CA TRP A 40 8.74 -8.82 -18.65
C TRP A 40 7.78 -7.74 -18.17
N ALA A 41 6.80 -7.33 -18.99
CA ALA A 41 5.79 -6.36 -18.57
C ALA A 41 4.97 -6.87 -17.37
N THR A 42 4.62 -8.16 -17.35
CA THR A 42 3.92 -8.81 -16.24
C THR A 42 4.77 -8.84 -14.98
N PHE A 43 6.08 -9.11 -15.10
CA PHE A 43 7.03 -9.02 -14.00
C PHE A 43 7.10 -7.60 -13.44
N VAL A 44 7.24 -6.58 -14.29
CA VAL A 44 7.29 -5.17 -13.88
C VAL A 44 6.00 -4.77 -13.17
N MET A 45 4.84 -5.18 -13.69
CA MET A 45 3.55 -4.92 -13.05
C MET A 45 3.47 -5.57 -11.66
N ARG A 46 3.97 -6.80 -11.51
CA ARG A 46 4.05 -7.48 -10.20
C ARG A 46 4.98 -6.73 -9.25
N TRP A 47 6.14 -6.29 -9.73
CA TRP A 47 7.08 -5.51 -8.95
C TRP A 47 6.46 -4.19 -8.47
N LEU A 48 5.77 -3.46 -9.35
CA LEU A 48 5.04 -2.25 -8.99
C LEU A 48 3.94 -2.52 -7.96
N HIS A 49 3.16 -3.58 -8.14
CA HIS A 49 2.12 -3.99 -7.20
C HIS A 49 2.69 -4.23 -5.80
N VAL A 50 3.79 -4.96 -5.70
CA VAL A 50 4.48 -5.22 -4.43
C VAL A 50 5.00 -3.92 -3.81
N LEU A 51 5.61 -3.03 -4.59
CA LEU A 51 6.09 -1.73 -4.09
C LEU A 51 4.94 -0.87 -3.53
N CYS A 52 3.82 -0.78 -4.25
CA CYS A 52 2.63 -0.07 -3.77
C CYS A 52 2.06 -0.71 -2.50
N GLY A 53 2.02 -2.05 -2.45
CA GLY A 53 1.54 -2.81 -1.30
C GLY A 53 2.40 -2.59 -0.06
N ILE A 54 3.73 -2.53 -0.21
CA ILE A 54 4.67 -2.19 0.88
C ILE A 54 4.35 -0.82 1.44
N LEU A 55 4.18 0.20 0.58
CA LEU A 55 3.86 1.54 1.04
C LEU A 55 2.50 1.60 1.73
N TRP A 56 1.47 0.95 1.17
CA TRP A 56 0.14 0.95 1.75
C TRP A 56 0.08 0.27 3.12
N ILE A 57 0.50 -0.99 3.19
CA ILE A 57 0.42 -1.77 4.43
C ILE A 57 1.47 -1.29 5.45
N GLY A 58 2.64 -0.84 5.00
CA GLY A 58 3.63 -0.21 5.86
C GLY A 58 3.10 1.03 6.57
N LEU A 59 2.39 1.92 5.85
CA LEU A 59 1.77 3.10 6.47
C LEU A 59 0.58 2.73 7.37
N LEU A 60 -0.19 1.71 7.02
CA LEU A 60 -1.26 1.17 7.88
C LEU A 60 -0.70 0.73 9.24
N TRP A 61 0.38 -0.05 9.22
CA TRP A 61 1.04 -0.58 10.40
C TRP A 61 1.74 0.53 11.18
N TYR A 62 2.40 1.47 10.51
CA TYR A 62 2.94 2.67 11.15
C TYR A 62 1.84 3.45 11.91
N LEU A 63 0.67 3.66 11.31
CA LEU A 63 -0.44 4.35 11.98
C LEU A 63 -0.93 3.59 13.21
N ASN A 64 -1.10 2.26 13.12
CA ASN A 64 -1.72 1.47 14.19
C ASN A 64 -0.76 1.03 15.30
N PHE A 65 0.52 0.85 15.01
CA PHE A 65 1.52 0.38 15.98
C PHE A 65 2.44 1.48 16.50
N VAL A 66 2.61 2.58 15.75
CA VAL A 66 3.53 3.66 16.12
C VAL A 66 2.75 4.95 16.39
N GLN A 67 2.20 5.58 15.36
CA GLN A 67 1.69 6.95 15.50
C GLN A 67 0.50 7.04 16.48
N VAL A 68 -0.57 6.29 16.26
CA VAL A 68 -1.80 6.41 17.08
C VAL A 68 -1.57 6.04 18.55
N PRO A 69 -0.86 4.94 18.89
CA PRO A 69 -0.56 4.59 20.28
C PRO A 69 0.40 5.58 20.98
N THR A 70 1.32 6.21 20.26
CA THR A 70 2.28 7.15 20.84
C THR A 70 1.68 8.54 21.07
N MET A 71 0.70 8.98 20.26
CA MET A 71 0.12 10.33 20.38
C MET A 71 -0.36 10.69 21.81
N PRO A 72 -1.05 9.82 22.58
CA PRO A 72 -1.45 10.11 23.95
C PRO A 72 -0.30 10.21 24.96
N THR A 73 0.89 9.68 24.66
CA THR A 73 2.04 9.68 25.58
C THR A 73 2.91 10.93 25.45
N ILE A 74 2.75 11.70 24.36
CA ILE A 74 3.53 12.92 24.10
C ILE A 74 3.12 14.01 25.08
N GLN A 75 4.12 14.54 25.79
CA GLN A 75 4.03 15.70 26.67
C GLN A 75 5.14 16.71 26.32
N PRO A 76 4.86 18.02 26.41
CA PRO A 76 3.54 18.61 26.68
C PRO A 76 2.56 18.45 25.49
N VAL A 77 1.25 18.53 25.76
CA VAL A 77 0.16 18.16 24.83
C VAL A 77 0.20 18.95 23.52
N GLU A 78 0.65 20.19 23.55
CA GLU A 78 0.80 21.06 22.38
C GLU A 78 1.71 20.48 21.29
N HIS A 79 2.69 19.62 21.63
CA HIS A 79 3.56 19.00 20.64
C HIS A 79 2.82 18.02 19.72
N ARG A 80 1.67 17.49 20.14
CA ARG A 80 0.82 16.64 19.30
C ARG A 80 0.30 17.38 18.07
N ALA A 81 0.14 18.71 18.15
CA ALA A 81 -0.34 19.52 17.05
C ALA A 81 0.62 19.50 15.85
N ALA A 82 1.94 19.40 16.08
CA ALA A 82 2.91 19.31 14.99
C ALA A 82 2.70 18.05 14.14
N ILE A 83 2.45 16.90 14.80
CA ILE A 83 2.17 15.63 14.12
C ILE A 83 0.85 15.72 13.36
N SER A 84 -0.23 16.15 14.03
CA SER A 84 -1.55 16.24 13.40
C SER A 84 -1.62 17.25 12.26
N LYS A 85 -0.85 18.34 12.31
CA LYS A 85 -0.88 19.41 11.30
C LYS A 85 0.07 19.15 10.11
N PHE A 86 1.25 18.58 10.35
CA PHE A 86 2.29 18.50 9.32
C PHE A 86 2.63 17.06 8.88
N ILE A 87 2.48 16.07 9.76
CA ILE A 87 2.86 14.68 9.46
C ILE A 87 1.65 13.87 9.01
N ALA A 88 0.58 13.87 9.80
CA ALA A 88 -0.61 13.05 9.55
C ALA A 88 -1.26 13.31 8.17
N PRO A 89 -1.39 14.56 7.67
CA PRO A 89 -1.95 14.79 6.34
C PRO A 89 -1.10 14.18 5.22
N ASN A 90 0.23 14.26 5.33
CA ASN A 90 1.17 13.67 4.37
C ASN A 90 1.11 12.14 4.41
N VAL A 91 1.13 11.55 5.62
CA VAL A 91 0.97 10.10 5.80
C VAL A 91 -0.33 9.60 5.17
N LEU A 92 -1.44 10.29 5.43
CA LEU A 92 -2.76 9.91 4.88
C LEU A 92 -2.87 10.12 3.37
N PHE A 93 -2.12 11.08 2.80
CA PHE A 93 -1.99 11.23 1.35
C PHE A 93 -1.34 9.99 0.73
N PHE A 94 -0.14 9.62 1.19
CA PHE A 94 0.53 8.44 0.67
C PHE A 94 -0.26 7.17 0.94
N PHE A 95 -0.86 7.05 2.13
CA PHE A 95 -1.66 5.89 2.51
C PHE A 95 -2.83 5.64 1.54
N ARG A 96 -3.64 6.67 1.22
CA ARG A 96 -4.82 6.49 0.35
C ARG A 96 -4.45 6.23 -1.10
N TYR A 97 -3.43 6.92 -1.62
CA TYR A 97 -3.00 6.73 -3.00
C TYR A 97 -2.20 5.44 -3.17
N ALA A 98 -1.44 5.00 -2.17
CA ALA A 98 -0.82 3.68 -2.17
C ALA A 98 -1.88 2.56 -2.15
N ALA A 99 -2.96 2.72 -1.40
CA ALA A 99 -4.10 1.79 -1.43
C ALA A 99 -4.70 1.68 -2.83
N LEU A 100 -5.00 2.82 -3.45
CA LEU A 100 -5.55 2.88 -4.81
C LEU A 100 -4.58 2.27 -5.83
N ALA A 101 -3.31 2.65 -5.77
CA ALA A 101 -2.28 2.15 -6.69
C ALA A 101 -2.09 0.63 -6.54
N THR A 102 -2.11 0.10 -5.32
CA THR A 102 -2.01 -1.35 -5.05
C THR A 102 -3.20 -2.09 -5.67
N VAL A 103 -4.43 -1.57 -5.51
CA VAL A 103 -5.62 -2.18 -6.13
C VAL A 103 -5.52 -2.15 -7.65
N ILE A 104 -5.21 -1.00 -8.25
CA ILE A 104 -5.13 -0.86 -9.72
C ILE A 104 -4.05 -1.79 -10.28
N THR A 105 -2.83 -1.73 -9.75
CA THR A 105 -1.73 -2.59 -10.19
C THR A 105 -2.01 -4.07 -9.98
N GLY A 106 -2.70 -4.44 -8.90
CA GLY A 106 -3.07 -5.82 -8.60
C GLY A 106 -4.13 -6.37 -9.56
N LEU A 107 -5.17 -5.58 -9.85
CA LEU A 107 -6.20 -5.95 -10.83
C LEU A 107 -5.63 -6.03 -12.25
N LEU A 108 -4.76 -5.09 -12.64
CA LEU A 108 -4.05 -5.15 -13.92
C LEU A 108 -3.12 -6.36 -13.99
N LEU A 109 -2.36 -6.64 -12.93
CA LEU A 109 -1.51 -7.83 -12.88
C LEU A 109 -2.34 -9.11 -13.06
N ALA A 110 -3.45 -9.24 -12.35
CA ALA A 110 -4.35 -10.38 -12.44
C ALA A 110 -5.01 -10.50 -13.82
N TRP A 111 -5.27 -9.37 -14.50
CA TRP A 111 -5.79 -9.35 -15.86
C TRP A 111 -4.73 -9.77 -16.90
N MET A 112 -3.46 -9.45 -16.67
CA MET A 112 -2.34 -9.85 -17.53
C MET A 112 -1.98 -11.34 -17.38
N GLN A 113 -2.44 -12.02 -16.33
CA GLN A 113 -2.23 -13.46 -16.18
C GLN A 113 -3.14 -14.25 -17.14
N PRO A 114 -2.65 -15.38 -17.70
CA PRO A 114 -3.42 -16.21 -18.63
C PRO A 114 -4.60 -16.91 -17.95
N GLY A 115 -5.55 -17.38 -18.76
CA GLY A 115 -6.64 -18.26 -18.30
C GLY A 115 -7.67 -17.59 -17.40
N ASP A 116 -8.08 -16.36 -17.74
CA ASP A 116 -9.10 -15.58 -17.03
C ASP A 116 -8.83 -15.44 -15.52
N TYR A 117 -7.56 -15.37 -15.13
CA TYR A 117 -7.08 -15.38 -13.75
C TYR A 117 -7.84 -14.39 -12.86
N LEU A 118 -8.02 -13.14 -13.32
CA LEU A 118 -8.77 -12.12 -12.59
C LEU A 118 -10.20 -12.58 -12.26
N MET A 119 -10.92 -13.07 -13.26
CA MET A 119 -12.30 -13.52 -13.09
C MET A 119 -12.36 -14.75 -12.18
N ASN A 120 -11.48 -15.72 -12.41
CA ASN A 120 -11.41 -16.95 -11.61
C ASN A 120 -11.08 -16.68 -10.14
N ALA A 121 -10.18 -15.74 -9.86
CA ALA A 121 -9.87 -15.28 -8.51
C ALA A 121 -11.06 -14.57 -7.85
N LEU A 122 -11.67 -13.58 -8.51
CA LEU A 122 -12.78 -12.83 -7.94
C LEU A 122 -14.04 -13.69 -7.72
N MET A 123 -14.26 -14.69 -8.58
CA MET A 123 -15.34 -15.68 -8.45
C MET A 123 -15.00 -16.85 -7.51
N LEU A 124 -13.83 -16.85 -6.87
CA LEU A 124 -13.39 -17.89 -5.94
C LEU A 124 -13.45 -19.30 -6.54
N LYS A 125 -13.05 -19.45 -7.81
CA LYS A 125 -13.01 -20.75 -8.49
C LYS A 125 -11.96 -21.65 -7.84
N LYS A 126 -12.15 -22.97 -7.95
CA LYS A 126 -11.18 -23.98 -7.50
C LYS A 126 -9.80 -23.67 -8.08
N GLY A 127 -8.77 -23.67 -7.23
CA GLY A 127 -7.40 -23.28 -7.59
C GLY A 127 -7.07 -21.80 -7.39
N PHE A 128 -8.08 -20.93 -7.23
CA PHE A 128 -7.90 -19.48 -7.06
C PHE A 128 -8.48 -18.93 -5.75
N ILE A 129 -8.98 -19.81 -4.88
CA ILE A 129 -9.65 -19.40 -3.63
C ILE A 129 -8.71 -18.59 -2.74
N MET A 130 -7.45 -19.00 -2.59
CA MET A 130 -6.51 -18.30 -1.70
C MET A 130 -6.25 -16.86 -2.18
N ILE A 131 -5.86 -16.68 -3.45
CA ILE A 131 -5.67 -15.34 -3.99
C ILE A 131 -6.96 -14.53 -3.99
N GLY A 132 -8.10 -15.14 -4.33
CA GLY A 132 -9.40 -14.47 -4.37
C GLY A 132 -9.84 -13.95 -3.01
N VAL A 133 -9.68 -14.74 -1.94
CA VAL A 133 -9.94 -14.28 -0.56
C VAL A 133 -9.03 -13.10 -0.21
N GLY A 134 -7.73 -13.18 -0.52
CA GLY A 134 -6.80 -12.07 -0.32
C GLY A 134 -7.21 -10.81 -1.08
N MET A 135 -7.60 -10.94 -2.36
CA MET A 135 -8.08 -9.83 -3.19
C MET A 135 -9.33 -9.17 -2.59
N TRP A 136 -10.32 -9.95 -2.17
CA TRP A 136 -11.53 -9.40 -1.54
C TRP A 136 -11.24 -8.68 -0.24
N MET A 137 -10.38 -9.25 0.62
CA MET A 137 -9.95 -8.57 1.84
C MET A 137 -9.27 -7.23 1.52
N ALA A 138 -8.39 -7.18 0.52
CA ALA A 138 -7.74 -5.95 0.08
C ALA A 138 -8.75 -4.93 -0.49
N LEU A 139 -9.72 -5.37 -1.30
CA LEU A 139 -10.74 -4.47 -1.86
C LEU A 139 -11.62 -3.84 -0.78
N VAL A 140 -12.06 -4.62 0.21
CA VAL A 140 -12.79 -4.11 1.38
C VAL A 140 -11.93 -3.13 2.18
N MET A 141 -10.66 -3.46 2.38
CA MET A 141 -9.73 -2.55 3.06
C MET A 141 -9.55 -1.23 2.30
N ALA A 142 -9.38 -1.28 0.98
CA ALA A 142 -9.25 -0.08 0.14
C ALA A 142 -10.52 0.77 0.18
N PHE A 143 -11.69 0.14 0.21
CA PHE A 143 -12.97 0.84 0.42
C PHE A 143 -12.96 1.57 1.78
N ASN A 144 -12.58 0.90 2.86
CA ASN A 144 -12.47 1.54 4.18
C ASN A 144 -11.53 2.75 4.16
N VAL A 145 -10.41 2.68 3.43
CA VAL A 145 -9.46 3.80 3.30
C VAL A 145 -10.12 5.03 2.69
N TRP A 146 -10.79 4.86 1.55
CA TRP A 146 -11.31 5.98 0.76
C TRP A 146 -12.66 6.49 1.24
N PHE A 147 -13.53 5.62 1.75
CA PHE A 147 -14.91 5.97 2.04
C PHE A 147 -15.22 6.12 3.55
N ILE A 148 -14.34 5.63 4.43
CA ILE A 148 -14.53 5.74 5.89
C ILE A 148 -13.40 6.54 6.53
N ILE A 149 -12.16 6.08 6.38
CA ILE A 149 -11.00 6.67 7.04
C ILE A 149 -10.75 8.07 6.50
N TRP A 150 -10.66 8.25 5.18
CA TRP A 150 -10.33 9.55 4.61
C TRP A 150 -11.35 10.66 4.93
N PRO A 151 -12.68 10.48 4.72
CA PRO A 151 -13.66 11.50 5.06
C PRO A 151 -13.69 11.84 6.56
N ALA A 152 -13.48 10.85 7.42
CA ALA A 152 -13.38 11.07 8.86
C ALA A 152 -12.11 11.86 9.22
N GLN A 153 -10.97 11.51 8.63
CA GLN A 153 -9.70 12.20 8.87
C GLN A 153 -9.71 13.64 8.35
N GLN A 154 -10.40 13.93 7.25
CA GLN A 154 -10.59 15.30 6.78
C GLN A 154 -11.23 16.19 7.86
N LYS A 155 -12.25 15.67 8.57
CA LYS A 155 -12.90 16.39 9.67
C LYS A 155 -11.98 16.52 10.89
N ILE A 156 -11.38 15.40 11.31
CA ILE A 156 -10.52 15.33 12.51
C ILE A 156 -9.32 16.28 12.39
N LEU A 157 -8.70 16.34 11.21
CA LEU A 157 -7.53 17.17 10.94
C LEU A 157 -7.88 18.61 10.55
N GLY A 158 -9.18 18.94 10.47
CA GLY A 158 -9.63 20.28 10.09
C GLY A 158 -9.34 20.66 8.64
N LEU A 159 -9.22 19.67 7.75
CA LEU A 159 -9.08 19.88 6.30
C LEU A 159 -10.41 20.29 5.66
N VAL A 160 -11.52 20.01 6.33
CA VAL A 160 -12.86 20.50 6.01
C VAL A 160 -13.49 21.11 7.25
N GLU A 161 -14.38 22.07 7.05
CA GLU A 161 -15.16 22.65 8.15
C GLU A 161 -16.02 21.58 8.82
N ALA A 162 -15.93 21.49 10.15
CA ALA A 162 -16.69 20.56 10.96
C ALA A 162 -16.79 21.07 12.40
N THR A 163 -17.96 20.90 13.03
CA THR A 163 -18.18 21.27 14.44
C THR A 163 -17.37 20.36 15.37
N ALA A 164 -17.23 20.76 16.65
CA ALA A 164 -16.53 19.94 17.64
C ALA A 164 -17.18 18.56 17.80
N GLU A 165 -18.51 18.49 17.77
CA GLU A 165 -19.31 17.26 17.85
C GLU A 165 -19.06 16.36 16.64
N GLN A 166 -19.03 16.94 15.43
CA GLN A 166 -18.74 16.19 14.20
C GLN A 166 -17.31 15.63 14.18
N LYS A 167 -16.34 16.38 14.70
CA LYS A 167 -14.95 15.91 14.84
C LYS A 167 -14.86 14.75 15.84
N ALA A 168 -15.50 14.87 17.00
CA ALA A 168 -15.55 13.81 18.00
C ALA A 168 -16.25 12.55 17.46
N ALA A 169 -17.36 12.70 16.73
CA ALA A 169 -18.09 11.59 16.13
C ALA A 169 -17.29 10.87 15.03
N ALA A 170 -16.40 11.57 14.31
CA ALA A 170 -15.58 11.00 13.25
C ALA A 170 -14.42 10.12 13.77
N ALA A 171 -13.98 10.31 15.03
CA ALA A 171 -12.81 9.64 15.57
C ALA A 171 -12.98 8.11 15.68
N LYS A 172 -14.12 7.63 16.21
CA LYS A 172 -14.37 6.19 16.40
C LYS A 172 -14.45 5.44 15.07
N PRO A 173 -15.25 5.87 14.06
CA PRO A 173 -15.27 5.21 12.76
C PRO A 173 -13.89 5.12 12.10
N ALA A 174 -13.10 6.21 12.12
CA ALA A 174 -11.76 6.21 11.55
C ALA A 174 -10.84 5.18 12.24
N LEU A 175 -10.86 5.16 13.58
CA LEU A 175 -10.04 4.23 14.37
C LEU A 175 -10.44 2.78 14.13
N TYR A 176 -11.74 2.49 14.15
CA TYR A 176 -12.24 1.12 13.99
C TYR A 176 -11.98 0.58 12.59
N ALA A 177 -12.21 1.38 11.55
CA ALA A 177 -11.87 1.00 10.18
C ALA A 177 -10.36 0.76 9.99
N SER A 178 -9.51 1.58 10.62
CA SER A 178 -8.05 1.40 10.58
C SER A 178 -7.60 0.11 11.26
N ARG A 179 -8.17 -0.22 12.43
CA ARG A 179 -7.89 -1.46 13.16
C ARG A 179 -8.43 -2.69 12.44
N PHE A 180 -9.63 -2.59 11.86
CA PHE A 180 -10.18 -3.63 11.00
C PHE A 180 -9.25 -3.92 9.82
N ASN A 181 -8.78 -2.88 9.13
CA ASN A 181 -7.82 -3.03 8.05
C ASN A 181 -6.52 -3.68 8.53
N THR A 182 -6.04 -3.34 9.73
CA THR A 182 -4.83 -3.96 10.30
C THR A 182 -5.04 -5.45 10.53
N MET A 183 -6.16 -5.84 11.14
CA MET A 183 -6.53 -7.25 11.33
C MET A 183 -6.61 -7.99 9.98
N PHE A 184 -7.30 -7.42 8.99
CA PHE A 184 -7.41 -8.02 7.66
C PHE A 184 -6.08 -8.09 6.92
N SER A 185 -5.19 -7.12 7.10
CA SER A 185 -3.91 -7.08 6.39
C SER A 185 -3.06 -8.33 6.62
N ILE A 186 -3.15 -8.95 7.80
CA ILE A 186 -2.40 -10.16 8.16
C ILE A 186 -2.87 -11.34 7.32
N GLY A 187 -4.17 -11.63 7.36
CA GLY A 187 -4.76 -12.74 6.59
C GLY A 187 -4.69 -12.50 5.08
N MET A 188 -4.89 -11.25 4.65
CA MET A 188 -4.78 -10.84 3.25
C MET A 188 -3.38 -11.13 2.70
N LEU A 189 -2.33 -10.68 3.38
CA LEU A 189 -0.94 -10.93 2.96
C LEU A 189 -0.62 -12.42 2.91
N TYR A 190 -1.04 -13.18 3.94
CA TYR A 190 -0.87 -14.63 3.96
C TYR A 190 -1.52 -15.27 2.73
N CYS A 191 -2.78 -14.95 2.44
CA CYS A 191 -3.53 -15.48 1.31
C CYS A 191 -2.86 -15.19 -0.04
N MET A 192 -2.39 -13.96 -0.24
CA MET A 192 -1.72 -13.56 -1.49
C MET A 192 -0.37 -14.27 -1.69
N VAL A 193 0.41 -14.44 -0.62
CA VAL A 193 1.70 -15.16 -0.66
C VAL A 193 1.50 -16.66 -0.78
N ALA A 194 0.47 -17.22 -0.12
CA ALA A 194 0.20 -18.66 -0.12
C ALA A 194 -0.22 -19.18 -1.50
N GLN A 195 -0.85 -18.35 -2.35
CA GLN A 195 -1.32 -18.76 -3.68
C GLN A 195 -0.24 -19.44 -4.53
N GLN A 196 1.01 -18.99 -4.44
CA GLN A 196 2.12 -19.58 -5.22
C GLN A 196 2.47 -21.02 -4.79
N ASN A 197 1.96 -21.48 -3.65
CA ASN A 197 2.18 -22.81 -3.09
C ASN A 197 0.93 -23.69 -3.15
N VAL A 198 -0.18 -23.20 -3.72
CA VAL A 198 -1.39 -24.01 -3.89
C VAL A 198 -1.07 -25.11 -4.92
N PRO A 199 -1.25 -26.41 -4.59
CA PRO A 199 -1.05 -27.48 -5.55
C PRO A 199 -1.94 -27.25 -6.76
N VAL A 200 -1.33 -27.27 -7.95
CA VAL A 200 -2.01 -27.16 -9.25
C VAL A 200 -2.83 -28.42 -9.50
#